data_AF-A0A543HYT8-F1
#
_entry.id   AF-A0A543HYT8-F1
#
_cell.length_a   1.000
_cell.length_b   1.000
_cell.length_c   1.000
_cell.angle_alpha   90.00
_cell.angle_beta   90.00
_cell.angle_gamma   90.00
#
_symmetry.space_group_name_H-M   'P 1'
#
loop_
_entity.id
_entity.type
_entity.pdbx_description
1 polymer ?
#
loop_
_entity_poly.entity_id
_entity_poly.type
_entity_poly.pdbx_seq_one_letter_code
_entity_poly.pdbx_strand_id
1 'polypeptide(L)'
;MASSEREKKETIGMIVQGVVIDVYRWGVFVDIKKESIGNIDPIYIENDTYVAGEKVTVFVEAYRDNEGQYFLRPLGKVPYRERLEL
;
A
#
# COMPACT_ATOMS: atom_id res chain seq x y z
N MET A 1 2.59 8.03 22.21
CA MET A 1 2.98 8.72 20.96
C MET A 1 4.26 8.15 20.34
N ALA A 2 5.31 7.78 21.10
CA ALA A 2 6.52 7.18 20.51
C ALA A 2 6.34 5.75 19.93
N SER A 3 5.34 4.99 20.40
CA SER A 3 5.12 3.60 19.97
C SER A 3 4.61 3.47 18.53
N SER A 4 3.70 4.37 18.10
CA SER A 4 3.06 4.34 16.79
C SER A 4 4.01 4.72 15.65
N GLU A 5 4.92 5.68 15.88
CA GLU A 5 5.95 6.06 14.89
C GLU A 5 6.97 4.95 14.66
N ARG A 6 7.33 4.24 15.73
CA ARG A 6 8.25 3.10 15.62
C ARG A 6 7.63 1.97 14.82
N GLU A 7 6.38 1.61 15.10
CA GLU A 7 5.68 0.57 14.34
C GLU A 7 5.57 0.92 12.85
N LYS A 8 5.28 2.19 12.52
CA LYS A 8 5.24 2.66 11.13
C LYS A 8 6.57 2.43 10.41
N LYS A 9 7.68 2.82 11.03
CA LYS A 9 9.02 2.62 10.47
C LYS A 9 9.38 1.14 10.33
N GLU A 10 9.03 0.32 11.30
CA GLU A 10 9.30 -1.13 11.27
C GLU A 10 8.44 -1.85 10.22
N THR A 11 7.28 -1.31 9.86
CA THR A 11 6.40 -1.86 8.83
C THR A 11 6.91 -1.58 7.41
N ILE A 12 7.63 -0.48 7.20
CA ILE A 12 8.21 -0.13 5.90
C ILE A 12 9.26 -1.18 5.49
N GLY A 13 9.23 -1.61 4.23
CA GLY A 13 10.09 -2.65 3.71
C GLY A 13 9.57 -4.07 3.91
N MET A 14 8.45 -4.25 4.61
CA MET A 14 7.82 -5.56 4.80
C MET A 14 6.93 -5.93 3.62
N ILE A 15 6.85 -7.25 3.35
CA ILE A 15 5.77 -7.84 2.56
C ILE A 15 4.67 -8.26 3.54
N VAL A 16 3.46 -7.78 3.32
CA VAL A 16 2.31 -8.05 4.19
C VAL A 16 1.11 -8.51 3.36
N GLN A 17 0.25 -9.30 3.99
CA GLN A 17 -1.06 -9.63 3.44
C GLN A 17 -2.11 -8.68 4.00
N GLY A 18 -2.90 -8.09 3.10
CA GLY A 18 -4.01 -7.21 3.46
C GLY A 18 -5.32 -7.64 2.80
N VAL A 19 -6.37 -6.91 3.12
CA VAL A 19 -7.72 -7.07 2.55
C VAL A 19 -8.10 -5.77 1.88
N VAL A 20 -8.52 -5.82 0.62
CA VAL A 20 -9.05 -4.65 -0.09
C VAL A 20 -10.33 -4.20 0.61
N ILE A 21 -10.34 -2.96 1.08
CA ILE A 21 -11.51 -2.37 1.73
C ILE A 21 -12.34 -1.55 0.76
N ASP A 22 -11.69 -0.87 -0.19
CA ASP A 22 -12.37 -0.01 -1.15
C ASP A 22 -11.54 0.19 -2.42
N VAL A 23 -12.23 0.44 -3.54
CA VAL A 23 -11.62 0.55 -4.87
C VAL A 23 -12.14 1.80 -5.56
N TYR A 24 -11.22 2.72 -5.84
CA TYR A 24 -11.51 3.96 -6.55
C TYR A 24 -10.66 4.07 -7.82
N ARG A 25 -11.08 4.95 -8.74
CA ARG A 25 -10.30 5.27 -9.94
C ARG A 25 -8.89 5.79 -9.61
N TRP A 26 -8.74 6.39 -8.44
CA TRP A 26 -7.51 7.04 -7.98
C TRP A 26 -6.74 6.21 -6.95
N GLY A 27 -7.11 4.93 -6.73
CA GLY A 27 -6.34 4.03 -5.87
C GLY A 27 -7.17 2.89 -5.28
N VAL A 28 -6.47 1.87 -4.76
CA VAL A 28 -7.08 0.78 -3.98
C VAL A 28 -6.67 0.90 -2.52
N PHE A 29 -7.64 0.86 -1.63
CA PHE A 29 -7.38 0.89 -0.20
C PHE A 29 -7.36 -0.52 0.37
N VAL A 30 -6.38 -0.77 1.23
CA VAL A 30 -6.10 -2.09 1.79
C VAL A 30 -5.92 -1.97 3.30
N ASP A 31 -6.69 -2.76 4.04
CA ASP A 31 -6.42 -3.00 5.46
C ASP A 31 -5.27 -4.02 5.58
N ILE A 32 -4.15 -3.58 6.12
CA ILE A 32 -2.95 -4.40 6.34
C ILE A 32 -2.78 -4.83 7.81
N LYS A 33 -3.85 -4.72 8.62
CA LYS A 33 -3.87 -5.03 10.07
C LYS A 33 -2.84 -4.24 10.86
N LYS A 34 -2.69 -2.96 10.50
CA LYS A 34 -1.85 -1.97 11.16
C LYS A 34 -2.70 -0.78 11.60
N GLU A 35 -2.11 0.13 12.37
CA GLU A 35 -2.81 1.32 12.87
C GLU A 35 -3.37 2.22 11.75
N SER A 36 -2.80 2.16 10.54
CA SER A 36 -3.22 2.94 9.38
C SER A 36 -3.53 2.05 8.18
N ILE A 37 -4.45 2.54 7.34
CA ILE A 37 -4.77 1.93 6.04
C ILE A 37 -3.59 2.07 5.07
N GLY A 38 -3.52 1.15 4.10
CA GLY A 38 -2.62 1.27 2.98
C GLY A 38 -3.34 1.66 1.70
N ASN A 39 -2.62 2.33 0.80
CA ASN A 39 -3.09 2.76 -0.51
C ASN A 39 -2.17 2.18 -1.59
N ILE A 40 -2.75 1.49 -2.56
CA ILE A 40 -2.10 1.11 -3.82
C ILE A 40 -2.39 2.23 -4.82
N ASP A 41 -1.33 2.86 -5.31
CA ASP A 41 -1.43 3.93 -6.29
C ASP A 41 -1.99 3.43 -7.64
N PRO A 42 -2.83 4.23 -8.34
CA PRO A 42 -3.39 3.88 -9.63
C PRO A 42 -2.37 3.55 -10.72
N ILE A 43 -1.13 4.03 -10.62
CA ILE A 43 -0.06 3.59 -11.53
C ILE A 43 0.20 2.08 -11.49
N TYR A 44 -0.18 1.41 -10.41
CA TYR A 44 -0.06 -0.05 -10.28
C TYR A 44 -1.31 -0.82 -10.73
N ILE A 45 -2.42 -0.13 -10.98
CA ILE A 45 -3.74 -0.74 -11.18
C ILE A 45 -4.05 -1.02 -12.66
N GLU A 46 -3.38 -0.34 -13.61
CA GLU A 46 -3.68 -0.35 -15.06
C GLU A 46 -4.54 -1.51 -15.61
N ASN A 47 -4.02 -2.74 -15.61
CA ASN A 47 -4.71 -3.94 -16.12
C ASN A 47 -5.15 -4.92 -15.00
N ASP A 48 -4.89 -4.56 -13.74
CA ASP A 48 -5.26 -5.38 -12.60
C ASP A 48 -6.67 -4.99 -12.14
N THR A 49 -7.47 -6.00 -11.78
CA THR A 49 -8.78 -5.77 -11.17
C THR A 49 -8.70 -6.13 -9.70
N TYR A 50 -9.12 -5.20 -8.85
CA TYR A 50 -9.25 -5.41 -7.41
C TYR A 50 -10.73 -5.41 -7.02
N VAL A 51 -11.09 -6.25 -6.05
CA VAL A 51 -12.46 -6.33 -5.53
C VAL A 51 -12.46 -6.14 -4.02
N ALA A 52 -13.42 -5.38 -3.47
CA ALA A 52 -13.58 -5.25 -2.03
C ALA A 52 -13.76 -6.64 -1.36
N GLY A 53 -13.04 -6.87 -0.27
CA GLY A 53 -12.96 -8.16 0.43
C GLY A 53 -11.86 -9.10 -0.10
N GLU A 54 -11.23 -8.78 -1.23
CA GLU A 54 -10.12 -9.58 -1.78
C GLU A 54 -8.88 -9.51 -0.89
N LYS A 55 -8.18 -10.65 -0.76
CA LYS A 55 -6.88 -10.70 -0.09
C LYS A 55 -5.78 -10.37 -1.09
N VAL A 56 -4.92 -9.43 -0.73
CA VAL A 56 -3.80 -9.00 -1.57
C VAL A 56 -2.49 -9.07 -0.79
N THR A 57 -1.40 -9.40 -1.48
CA THR A 57 -0.05 -9.36 -0.93
C THR A 57 0.68 -8.15 -1.50
N VAL A 58 1.17 -7.30 -0.60
CA VAL A 58 1.75 -6.00 -0.94
C VAL A 58 3.09 -5.80 -0.25
N PHE A 59 3.95 -5.01 -0.89
CA PHE A 59 5.16 -4.47 -0.28
C PHE A 59 4.86 -3.07 0.25
N VAL A 60 5.26 -2.79 1.50
CA VAL A 60 5.07 -1.49 2.14
C VAL A 60 6.25 -0.58 1.78
N GLU A 61 6.03 0.33 0.83
CA GLU A 61 7.08 1.24 0.32
C GLU A 61 7.40 2.37 1.30
N ALA A 62 6.36 2.96 1.89
CA ALA A 62 6.49 4.13 2.74
C ALA A 62 5.28 4.30 3.65
N TYR A 63 5.44 5.17 4.64
CA TYR A 63 4.34 5.80 5.36
C TYR A 63 4.37 7.30 5.07
N ARG A 64 3.24 7.89 4.70
CA ARG A 64 3.13 9.33 4.40
C ARG A 64 2.41 10.03 5.54
N ASP A 65 3.16 10.70 6.42
CA ASP A 65 2.62 11.33 7.63
C ASP A 65 1.54 12.39 7.33
N ASN A 66 1.69 13.12 6.22
CA ASN A 66 0.73 14.13 5.77
C ASN A 66 -0.61 13.53 5.28
N GLU A 67 -0.60 12.29 4.80
CA GLU A 67 -1.79 11.58 4.33
C GLU A 67 -2.34 10.58 5.37
N GLY A 68 -1.54 10.24 6.39
CA GLY A 68 -1.94 9.31 7.45
C GLY A 68 -2.02 7.84 7.02
N GLN A 69 -1.40 7.48 5.91
CA GLN A 69 -1.55 6.17 5.27
C GLN A 69 -0.22 5.55 4.81
N TYR A 70 -0.22 4.23 4.67
CA TYR A 70 0.87 3.49 4.03
C TYR A 70 0.74 3.55 2.51
N PHE A 71 1.88 3.60 1.84
CA PHE A 71 1.95 3.48 0.40
C PHE A 71 2.38 2.06 0.04
N LEU A 72 1.58 1.41 -0.79
CA LEU A 72 1.67 -0.01 -1.07
C LEU A 72 1.98 -0.25 -2.55
N ARG A 73 2.86 -1.21 -2.80
CA ARG A 73 3.08 -1.75 -4.14
C ARG A 73 2.60 -3.19 -4.20
N PRO A 74 1.78 -3.57 -5.19
CA PRO A 74 1.43 -4.97 -5.40
C PRO A 74 2.68 -5.80 -5.68
N LEU A 75 2.75 -7.00 -5.10
CA LEU A 75 3.91 -7.86 -5.28
C LEU A 75 4.10 -8.21 -6.77
N GLY A 76 5.34 -8.08 -7.27
CA GLY A 76 5.67 -8.34 -8.68
C GLY A 76 5.53 -7.13 -9.61
N LYS A 77 5.04 -5.98 -9.13
CA LYS A 77 5.11 -4.71 -9.89
C LYS A 77 6.45 -4.02 -9.67
N VAL A 78 6.93 -3.32 -10.69
CA VAL A 78 8.14 -2.49 -10.65
C VAL A 78 7.93 -1.27 -9.74
N PRO A 79 8.87 -0.90 -8.86
CA PRO A 79 8.78 0.29 -8.02
C PRO A 79 8.48 1.57 -8.80
N TYR A 80 7.76 2.50 -8.18
CA TYR A 80 7.31 3.74 -8.82
C TYR A 80 8.49 4.55 -9.35
N ARG A 81 9.56 4.63 -8.54
CA ARG A 81 10.78 5.38 -8.89
C ARG A 81 11.45 4.82 -10.14
N GLU A 82 11.49 3.50 -10.26
CA GLU A 82 12.09 2.81 -11.43
C GLU A 82 11.21 2.94 -12.68
N ARG A 83 9.88 3.08 -12.53
CA ARG A 83 8.98 3.34 -13.66
C ARG A 83 9.17 4.71 -14.30
N LEU A 84 9.67 5.70 -13.56
CA LEU A 84 9.90 7.06 -14.08
C LEU A 84 11.18 7.16 -14.91
N GLU A 85 12.04 6.14 -14.88
CA GLU A 85 13.31 6.08 -15.61
C GLU A 85 13.20 5.25 -16.91
N LEU A 86 12.01 4.72 -17.22
CA LEU A 86 11.67 3.98 -18.45
C LEU A 86 11.02 4.91 -19.49
#